data_AF-A0AAU6GS75-F1
#
_entry.id   AF-A0AAU6GS75-F1
#
_cell.length_a   1.000
_cell.length_b   1.000
_cell.length_c   1.000
_cell.angle_alpha   90.00
_cell.angle_beta   90.00
_cell.angle_gamma   90.00
#
_symmetry.space_group_name_H-M   'P 1'
#
loop_
_entity.id
_entity.type
_entity.pdbx_description
1 polymer ?
#
loop_
_entity_poly.entity_id
_entity_poly.type
_entity_poly.pdbx_seq_one_letter_code
_entity_poly.pdbx_strand_id
1 'polypeptide(L)'
;MRRRTLIRGAVATALAPAAIVTAAGPAVAGGPAPARAATDLEGIDVSNYQAGIDYAGAAAEGRSFVIAKAGGCQLAEGPYVSSSYSGHVDGARAAGLRVGHYWLTGDFLTPTAAADFFVDHLHNYRAGDVLALDVEVLDDSTRLWNDADVSTWFNRVRERVGAYVPWFYISTGALRSGSWDRTIAAGAHLWAASWGSNDGTWPGAPDLGGRYPDWAVHQYASVGSVAGTSPVDLDRARSWAFDFTEPTDPPPGGGGLPKTSTEQDGVPGPVMWQRTQNWLRIESGYTGPIDGVPGPNTYAALQRNMRNWGYTGPVDGVPGTQTWAAVQRLAAAHGYTGAIDGVMGPNSWRGFSRFINQDRWN
;
A
#
# COMPACT_ATOMS: atom_id res chain seq x y z
N MET A 1 -9.50 -0.57 -64.03
CA MET A 1 -9.15 -1.40 -62.86
C MET A 1 -7.73 -1.91 -63.02
N ARG A 2 -7.00 -1.97 -61.89
CA ARG A 2 -5.62 -2.49 -61.70
C ARG A 2 -4.46 -1.52 -61.93
N ARG A 3 -3.66 -1.48 -60.86
CA ARG A 3 -2.35 -0.88 -60.58
C ARG A 3 -1.36 -0.92 -61.76
N ARG A 4 -0.53 0.12 -61.85
CA ARG A 4 0.81 0.07 -62.47
C ARG A 4 1.84 0.69 -61.54
N THR A 5 2.75 -0.15 -61.08
CA THR A 5 4.00 0.17 -60.40
C THR A 5 5.12 0.14 -61.44
N LEU A 6 6.00 1.16 -61.48
CA LEU A 6 7.34 1.12 -62.09
C LEU A 6 8.27 2.00 -61.23
N ILE A 7 9.08 1.43 -60.34
CA ILE A 7 10.56 1.16 -60.40
C ILE A 7 11.45 2.32 -60.90
N ARG A 8 12.36 2.81 -60.03
CA ARG A 8 13.86 2.79 -60.12
C ARG A 8 14.51 4.03 -59.51
N GLY A 9 15.62 3.82 -58.81
CA GLY A 9 16.61 4.87 -58.54
C GLY A 9 17.52 4.57 -57.35
N ALA A 10 18.50 3.68 -57.53
CA ALA A 10 19.64 3.55 -56.60
C ALA A 10 20.78 4.45 -57.08
N VAL A 11 21.41 5.18 -56.17
CA VAL A 11 22.78 5.70 -56.32
C VAL A 11 23.50 5.52 -55.00
N ALA A 12 24.62 4.80 -55.06
CA ALA A 12 25.58 4.60 -53.99
C ALA A 12 26.53 5.81 -53.92
N THR A 13 26.97 6.18 -52.71
CA THR A 13 28.18 7.00 -52.56
C THR A 13 29.02 6.50 -51.39
N ALA A 14 30.33 6.52 -51.63
CA ALA A 14 31.37 5.76 -50.97
C ALA A 14 31.74 6.25 -49.56
N LEU A 15 32.24 5.30 -48.76
CA LEU A 15 32.98 5.51 -47.52
C LEU A 15 34.44 5.91 -47.83
N ALA A 16 34.93 6.96 -47.17
CA ALA A 16 36.33 7.17 -46.87
C ALA A 16 36.47 7.74 -45.44
N PRO A 17 37.52 7.39 -44.68
CA PRO A 17 37.58 7.57 -43.24
C PRO A 17 38.14 8.95 -42.87
N ALA A 18 37.59 9.58 -41.83
CA ALA A 18 38.16 10.79 -41.24
C ALA A 18 38.40 10.59 -39.75
N ALA A 19 39.58 11.07 -39.33
CA ALA A 19 40.28 10.80 -38.09
C ALA A 19 39.47 11.08 -36.81
N ILE A 20 39.70 10.21 -35.81
CA ILE A 20 39.36 10.46 -34.42
C ILE A 20 40.33 11.52 -33.88
N VAL A 21 39.81 12.70 -33.61
CA VAL A 21 40.46 13.71 -32.76
C VAL A 21 39.73 13.70 -31.42
N THR A 22 40.32 13.07 -30.41
CA THR A 22 39.84 13.16 -29.03
C THR A 22 40.31 14.48 -28.41
N ALA A 23 39.46 15.51 -28.46
CA ALA A 23 39.59 16.67 -27.58
C ALA A 23 38.83 16.38 -26.28
N ALA A 24 39.56 16.02 -25.23
CA ALA A 24 39.01 15.95 -23.88
C ALA A 24 38.78 17.38 -23.36
N GLY A 25 37.54 17.86 -23.48
CA GLY A 25 37.07 19.04 -22.74
C GLY A 25 36.80 18.68 -21.28
N PRO A 26 36.93 19.63 -20.33
CA PRO A 26 36.66 19.36 -18.93
C PRO A 26 35.18 19.00 -18.77
N ALA A 27 34.91 17.84 -18.17
CA ALA A 27 33.58 17.44 -17.77
C ALA A 27 33.08 18.41 -16.67
N VAL A 28 32.27 19.38 -17.06
CA VAL A 28 31.42 20.09 -16.11
C VAL A 28 30.36 19.08 -15.71
N ALA A 29 30.46 18.57 -14.48
CA ALA A 29 29.42 17.77 -13.86
C ALA A 29 28.15 18.62 -13.76
N GLY A 30 27.28 18.52 -14.78
CA GLY A 30 25.92 19.01 -14.71
C GLY A 30 25.18 18.17 -13.68
N GLY A 31 25.05 18.69 -12.46
CA GLY A 31 24.06 18.18 -11.51
C GLY A 31 22.68 18.18 -12.18
N PRO A 32 21.77 17.26 -11.81
CA PRO A 32 20.43 17.27 -12.37
C PRO A 32 19.83 18.65 -12.13
N ALA A 33 19.34 19.29 -13.20
CA ALA A 33 18.54 20.49 -13.07
C ALA A 33 17.38 20.18 -12.10
N PRO A 34 17.00 21.12 -11.21
CA PRO A 34 15.85 20.89 -10.35
C PRO A 34 14.66 20.55 -11.23
N ALA A 35 14.03 19.41 -10.95
CA ALA A 35 12.79 19.02 -11.60
C ALA A 35 11.82 20.20 -11.46
N ARG A 36 11.39 20.75 -12.59
CA ARG A 36 10.36 21.80 -12.64
C ARG A 36 9.17 21.26 -11.84
N ALA A 37 8.83 21.89 -10.71
CA ALA A 37 7.75 21.47 -9.85
C ALA A 37 6.48 21.29 -10.70
N ALA A 38 6.05 20.03 -10.87
CA ALA A 38 4.81 19.74 -11.54
C ALA A 38 3.68 20.31 -10.68
N THR A 39 2.77 21.05 -11.32
CA THR A 39 1.62 21.70 -10.66
C THR A 39 0.79 20.67 -9.91
N ASP A 40 0.35 21.02 -8.70
CA ASP A 40 -0.60 20.21 -7.93
C ASP A 40 -1.88 19.98 -8.76
N LEU A 41 -2.53 18.84 -8.53
CA LEU A 41 -3.74 18.41 -9.21
C LEU A 41 -4.95 18.70 -8.34
N GLU A 42 -6.03 19.19 -8.93
CA GLU A 42 -7.31 19.38 -8.25
C GLU A 42 -8.20 18.16 -8.48
N GLY A 43 -8.92 17.72 -7.46
CA GLY A 43 -9.84 16.60 -7.55
C GLY A 43 -10.98 16.72 -6.56
N ILE A 44 -11.73 15.63 -6.47
CA ILE A 44 -12.85 15.44 -5.56
C ILE A 44 -12.88 13.99 -5.10
N ASP A 45 -13.48 13.75 -3.95
CA ASP A 45 -13.94 12.42 -3.56
C ASP A 45 -15.47 12.39 -3.45
N VAL A 46 -16.06 11.22 -3.74
CA VAL A 46 -17.50 11.07 -3.95
C VAL A 46 -18.01 9.78 -3.33
N SER A 47 -19.28 9.82 -2.93
CA SER A 47 -20.02 8.68 -2.42
C SER A 47 -21.46 8.70 -2.94
N ASN A 48 -22.33 7.87 -2.35
CA ASN A 48 -23.76 7.85 -2.69
C ASN A 48 -24.46 9.23 -2.64
N TYR A 49 -23.90 10.20 -1.90
CA TYR A 49 -24.44 11.56 -1.85
C TYR A 49 -24.29 12.35 -3.16
N GLN A 50 -23.32 12.01 -4.01
CA GLN A 50 -23.05 12.72 -5.27
C GLN A 50 -23.48 11.92 -6.51
N ALA A 51 -24.37 10.94 -6.34
CA ALA A 51 -24.84 10.10 -7.44
C ALA A 51 -25.38 10.96 -8.61
N GLY A 52 -24.86 10.71 -9.82
CA GLY A 52 -25.26 11.43 -11.02
C GLY A 52 -24.50 12.73 -11.32
N ILE A 53 -23.41 13.02 -10.60
CA ILE A 53 -22.51 14.15 -10.89
C ILE A 53 -22.05 14.16 -12.37
N ASP A 54 -22.00 15.35 -12.97
CA ASP A 54 -21.49 15.56 -14.33
C ASP A 54 -19.96 15.61 -14.34
N TYR A 55 -19.35 14.46 -14.62
CA TYR A 55 -17.89 14.35 -14.68
C TYR A 55 -17.25 15.07 -15.87
N ALA A 56 -17.97 15.22 -16.99
CA ALA A 56 -17.46 15.99 -18.12
C ALA A 56 -17.41 17.48 -17.75
N GLY A 57 -18.44 17.97 -17.06
CA GLY A 57 -18.46 19.30 -16.43
C GLY A 57 -17.34 19.45 -15.40
N ALA A 58 -17.14 18.46 -14.52
CA ALA A 58 -16.07 18.50 -13.51
C ALA A 58 -14.68 18.60 -14.14
N ALA A 59 -14.43 17.83 -15.21
CA ALA A 59 -13.19 17.91 -15.99
C ALA A 59 -13.02 19.29 -16.65
N ALA A 60 -14.11 19.86 -17.20
CA ALA A 60 -14.11 21.19 -17.79
C ALA A 60 -13.84 22.31 -16.76
N GLU A 61 -14.21 22.10 -15.50
CA GLU A 61 -13.88 22.97 -14.36
C GLU A 61 -12.45 22.77 -13.82
N GLY A 62 -11.67 21.88 -14.43
CA GLY A 62 -10.25 21.67 -14.11
C GLY A 62 -9.97 20.54 -13.11
N ARG A 63 -10.97 19.72 -12.76
CA ARG A 63 -10.72 18.50 -11.98
C ARG A 63 -9.89 17.52 -12.81
N SER A 64 -8.96 16.86 -12.14
CA SER A 64 -7.99 15.94 -12.71
C SER A 64 -8.17 14.51 -12.20
N PHE A 65 -8.84 14.33 -11.06
CA PHE A 65 -9.08 13.02 -10.46
C PHE A 65 -10.39 12.97 -9.65
N VAL A 66 -10.87 11.74 -9.43
CA VAL A 66 -12.02 11.40 -8.60
C VAL A 66 -11.68 10.17 -7.77
N ILE A 67 -11.86 10.23 -6.44
CA ILE A 67 -11.76 9.06 -5.56
C ILE A 67 -13.18 8.63 -5.15
N ALA A 68 -13.62 7.45 -5.57
CA ALA A 68 -14.99 6.98 -5.37
C ALA A 68 -15.09 6.02 -4.18
N LYS A 69 -16.11 6.19 -3.33
CA LYS A 69 -16.42 5.26 -2.24
C LYS A 69 -16.78 3.89 -2.81
N ALA A 70 -15.91 2.91 -2.65
CA ALA A 70 -16.21 1.53 -2.98
C ALA A 70 -17.17 0.93 -1.97
N GLY A 71 -16.98 1.21 -0.68
CA GLY A 71 -17.77 0.62 0.40
C GLY A 71 -17.17 0.88 1.77
N GLY A 72 -17.52 0.05 2.74
CA GLY A 72 -16.96 0.13 4.08
C GLY A 72 -17.39 -1.05 4.97
N CYS A 73 -16.81 -1.09 6.17
CA CYS A 73 -17.11 -2.07 7.21
C CYS A 73 -17.47 -1.42 8.55
N GLN A 74 -18.06 -0.23 8.52
CA GLN A 74 -18.45 0.54 9.70
C GLN A 74 -19.87 0.28 10.21
N LEU A 75 -20.65 -0.55 9.51
CA LEU A 75 -22.05 -0.87 9.84
C LEU A 75 -22.16 -2.24 10.52
N ALA A 76 -23.02 -2.33 11.54
CA ALA A 76 -23.23 -3.56 12.29
C ALA A 76 -23.88 -4.68 11.44
N GLU A 77 -24.56 -4.32 10.35
CA GLU A 77 -25.15 -5.25 9.39
C GLU A 77 -24.10 -5.97 8.52
N GLY A 78 -22.85 -5.48 8.52
CA GLY A 78 -21.73 -6.07 7.81
C GLY A 78 -21.12 -5.18 6.73
N PRO A 79 -20.08 -5.66 6.02
CA PRO A 79 -19.44 -4.92 4.95
C PRO A 79 -20.39 -4.75 3.76
N TYR A 80 -20.26 -3.64 3.04
CA TYR A 80 -21.10 -3.32 1.89
C TYR A 80 -20.31 -2.70 0.75
N VAL A 81 -20.93 -2.70 -0.44
CA VAL A 81 -20.51 -1.92 -1.60
C VAL A 81 -21.47 -0.75 -1.78
N SER A 82 -20.95 0.45 -2.01
CA SER A 82 -21.74 1.64 -2.31
C SER A 82 -22.53 1.47 -3.61
N SER A 83 -23.83 1.77 -3.59
CA SER A 83 -24.70 1.54 -4.75
C SER A 83 -24.36 2.41 -5.96
N SER A 84 -23.76 3.59 -5.73
CA SER A 84 -23.33 4.52 -6.78
C SER A 84 -21.90 4.28 -7.28
N TYR A 85 -21.14 3.39 -6.65
CA TYR A 85 -19.69 3.22 -6.86
C TYR A 85 -19.33 3.01 -8.33
N SER A 86 -20.00 2.07 -9.01
CA SER A 86 -19.72 1.77 -10.42
C SER A 86 -20.00 2.96 -11.34
N GLY A 87 -21.08 3.69 -11.08
CA GLY A 87 -21.43 4.91 -11.82
C GLY A 87 -20.38 6.00 -11.67
N HIS A 88 -19.83 6.18 -10.47
CA HIS A 88 -18.75 7.13 -10.22
C HIS A 88 -17.46 6.76 -10.98
N VAL A 89 -17.04 5.49 -10.88
CA VAL A 89 -15.83 4.99 -11.56
C VAL A 89 -15.96 5.13 -13.07
N ASP A 90 -17.07 4.67 -13.65
CA ASP A 90 -17.25 4.68 -15.10
C ASP A 90 -17.44 6.10 -15.64
N GLY A 91 -18.15 6.96 -14.91
CA GLY A 91 -18.33 8.37 -15.26
C GLY A 91 -17.03 9.17 -15.24
N ALA A 92 -16.26 9.08 -14.16
CA ALA A 92 -14.97 9.76 -14.04
C ALA A 92 -14.01 9.31 -15.15
N ARG A 93 -13.98 8.01 -15.43
CA ARG A 93 -13.12 7.45 -16.46
C ARG A 93 -13.54 7.84 -17.87
N ALA A 94 -14.84 7.91 -18.16
CA ALA A 94 -15.35 8.38 -19.44
C ALA A 94 -14.98 9.85 -19.69
N ALA A 95 -14.88 10.66 -18.63
CA ALA A 95 -14.41 12.04 -18.68
C ALA A 95 -12.87 12.19 -18.75
N GLY A 96 -12.11 11.08 -18.73
CA GLY A 96 -10.65 11.10 -18.77
C GLY A 96 -9.97 11.48 -17.45
N LEU A 97 -10.71 11.44 -16.33
CA LEU A 97 -10.17 11.73 -15.00
C LEU A 97 -9.42 10.51 -14.45
N ARG A 98 -8.39 10.77 -13.63
CA ARG A 98 -7.76 9.70 -12.84
C ARG A 98 -8.75 9.17 -11.81
N VAL A 99 -8.74 7.86 -11.59
CA VAL A 99 -9.72 7.19 -10.71
C VAL A 99 -9.02 6.66 -9.47
N GLY A 100 -9.69 6.82 -8.33
CA GLY A 100 -9.38 6.12 -7.10
C GLY A 100 -10.60 5.43 -6.51
N HIS A 101 -10.34 4.50 -5.61
CA HIS A 101 -11.33 3.67 -4.94
C HIS A 101 -11.02 3.72 -3.46
N TYR A 102 -11.97 4.14 -2.61
CA TYR A 102 -11.75 4.17 -1.17
C TYR A 102 -12.65 3.23 -0.38
N TRP A 103 -12.09 2.70 0.71
CA TRP A 103 -12.77 1.81 1.65
C TRP A 103 -12.82 2.45 3.03
N LEU A 104 -14.02 2.64 3.59
CA LEU A 104 -14.20 3.18 4.94
C LEU A 104 -13.98 2.10 6.00
N THR A 105 -13.06 2.35 6.93
CA THR A 105 -12.77 1.44 8.05
C THR A 105 -13.93 1.31 9.02
N GLY A 106 -13.95 0.20 9.76
CA GLY A 106 -14.89 0.01 10.85
C GLY A 106 -14.64 -1.25 11.66
N ASP A 107 -15.40 -1.42 12.75
CA ASP A 107 -15.21 -2.50 13.72
C ASP A 107 -15.70 -3.88 13.26
N PHE A 108 -16.47 -3.94 12.17
CA PHE A 108 -17.18 -5.16 11.77
C PHE A 108 -16.39 -6.03 10.78
N LEU A 109 -15.14 -5.66 10.46
CA LEU A 109 -14.16 -6.53 9.81
C LEU A 109 -12.76 -6.35 10.41
N THR A 110 -11.98 -7.43 10.39
CA THR A 110 -10.52 -7.33 10.59
C THR A 110 -9.86 -6.63 9.38
N PRO A 111 -8.68 -6.02 9.55
CA PRO A 111 -7.99 -5.35 8.45
C PRO A 111 -7.74 -6.24 7.22
N THR A 112 -7.35 -7.49 7.43
CA THR A 112 -7.16 -8.46 6.34
C THR A 112 -8.47 -8.78 5.62
N ALA A 113 -9.56 -9.02 6.37
CA ALA A 113 -10.85 -9.34 5.78
C ALA A 113 -11.46 -8.15 5.03
N ALA A 114 -11.25 -6.92 5.53
CA ALA A 114 -11.65 -5.69 4.85
C ALA A 114 -10.87 -5.48 3.55
N ALA A 115 -9.55 -5.71 3.55
CA ALA A 115 -8.74 -5.64 2.34
C ALA A 115 -9.18 -6.67 1.29
N ASP A 116 -9.45 -7.92 1.72
CA ASP A 116 -9.96 -8.97 0.83
C ASP A 116 -11.32 -8.59 0.23
N PHE A 117 -12.26 -8.14 1.07
CA PHE A 117 -13.58 -7.72 0.61
C PHE A 117 -13.48 -6.55 -0.38
N PHE A 118 -12.71 -5.53 -0.04
CA PHE A 118 -12.50 -4.37 -0.90
C PHE A 118 -11.96 -4.79 -2.27
N VAL A 119 -10.89 -5.60 -2.31
CA VAL A 119 -10.29 -6.05 -3.57
C VAL A 119 -11.23 -6.94 -4.39
N ASP A 120 -11.98 -7.83 -3.73
CA ASP A 120 -12.95 -8.72 -4.41
C ASP A 120 -14.12 -7.96 -5.06
N HIS A 121 -14.38 -6.72 -4.62
CA HIS A 121 -15.48 -5.90 -5.09
C HIS A 121 -15.04 -4.64 -5.85
N LEU A 122 -13.77 -4.55 -6.24
CA LEU A 122 -13.29 -3.46 -7.09
C LEU A 122 -14.02 -3.47 -8.44
N HIS A 123 -14.61 -2.33 -8.81
CA HIS A 123 -15.25 -2.16 -10.11
C HIS A 123 -14.28 -1.51 -11.09
N ASN A 124 -14.03 -2.17 -12.22
CA ASN A 124 -13.21 -1.65 -13.31
C ASN A 124 -11.81 -1.19 -12.82
N TYR A 125 -11.23 -1.81 -11.80
CA TYR A 125 -9.88 -1.40 -11.34
C TYR A 125 -8.83 -1.60 -12.44
N ARG A 126 -7.91 -0.63 -12.56
CA ARG A 126 -6.76 -0.67 -13.47
C ARG A 126 -5.48 -0.36 -12.71
N ALA A 127 -4.38 -0.96 -13.15
CA ALA A 127 -3.06 -0.62 -12.62
C ALA A 127 -2.82 0.90 -12.79
N GLY A 128 -2.48 1.57 -11.68
CA GLY A 128 -2.32 3.02 -11.60
C GLY A 128 -3.53 3.77 -11.03
N ASP A 129 -4.67 3.09 -10.82
CA ASP A 129 -5.75 3.62 -9.98
C ASP A 129 -5.30 3.67 -8.52
N VAL A 130 -5.81 4.65 -7.78
CA VAL A 130 -5.60 4.77 -6.34
C VAL A 130 -6.45 3.73 -5.61
N LEU A 131 -5.86 3.03 -4.64
CA LEU A 131 -6.57 2.24 -3.64
C LEU A 131 -6.37 2.90 -2.28
N ALA A 132 -7.43 3.53 -1.77
CA ALA A 132 -7.39 4.34 -0.56
C ALA A 132 -8.05 3.62 0.62
N LEU A 133 -7.46 3.77 1.81
CA LEU A 133 -8.09 3.41 3.07
C LEU A 133 -8.53 4.68 3.79
N ASP A 134 -9.82 4.78 4.06
CA ASP A 134 -10.47 5.87 4.77
C ASP A 134 -10.59 5.49 6.26
N VAL A 135 -9.70 6.06 7.07
CA VAL A 135 -9.54 5.74 8.49
C VAL A 135 -10.24 6.76 9.37
N GLU A 136 -11.51 6.46 9.66
CA GLU A 136 -12.40 7.30 10.47
C GLU A 136 -13.30 6.46 11.38
N VAL A 137 -13.95 7.13 12.34
CA VAL A 137 -14.96 6.53 13.22
C VAL A 137 -16.32 7.13 12.84
N LEU A 138 -17.09 6.35 12.08
CA LEU A 138 -18.42 6.73 11.59
C LEU A 138 -19.44 5.63 11.87
N ASP A 139 -20.72 6.02 11.86
CA ASP A 139 -21.89 5.16 12.06
C ASP A 139 -21.78 4.28 13.32
N ASP A 140 -21.82 2.96 13.18
CA ASP A 140 -21.80 2.00 14.29
C ASP A 140 -20.39 1.67 14.79
N SER A 141 -19.35 2.14 14.09
CA SER A 141 -17.96 1.93 14.50
C SER A 141 -17.63 2.77 15.73
N THR A 142 -16.83 2.20 16.64
CA THR A 142 -16.46 2.82 17.92
C THR A 142 -14.97 3.10 18.04
N ARG A 143 -14.17 2.63 17.09
CA ARG A 143 -12.71 2.63 17.20
C ARG A 143 -12.06 3.06 15.90
N LEU A 144 -11.07 3.94 16.04
CA LEU A 144 -10.15 4.29 14.97
C LEU A 144 -9.13 3.17 14.79
N TRP A 145 -8.91 2.73 13.56
CA TRP A 145 -7.85 1.77 13.25
C TRP A 145 -6.48 2.39 13.54
N ASN A 146 -5.60 1.62 14.20
CA ASN A 146 -4.26 2.07 14.56
C ASN A 146 -3.25 1.74 13.45
N ASP A 147 -1.99 2.11 13.65
CA ASP A 147 -0.90 1.86 12.70
C ASP A 147 -0.73 0.39 12.27
N ALA A 148 -0.91 -0.55 13.21
CA ALA A 148 -0.82 -1.97 12.90
C ALA A 148 -1.99 -2.43 12.03
N ASP A 149 -3.21 -1.95 12.32
CA ASP A 149 -4.40 -2.27 11.52
C ASP A 149 -4.27 -1.71 10.09
N VAL A 150 -3.90 -0.43 9.98
CA VAL A 150 -3.76 0.29 8.71
C VAL A 150 -2.66 -0.32 7.84
N SER A 151 -1.47 -0.56 8.41
CA SER A 151 -0.39 -1.24 7.68
C SER A 151 -0.76 -2.66 7.26
N THR A 152 -1.47 -3.43 8.10
CA THR A 152 -1.97 -4.77 7.73
C THR A 152 -2.88 -4.70 6.51
N TRP A 153 -3.78 -3.72 6.45
CA TRP A 153 -4.68 -3.54 5.30
C TRP A 153 -3.91 -3.22 4.02
N PHE A 154 -3.03 -2.22 4.02
CA PHE A 154 -2.26 -1.85 2.81
C PHE A 154 -1.42 -3.02 2.31
N ASN A 155 -0.76 -3.69 3.24
CA ASN A 155 0.06 -4.82 2.87
C ASN A 155 -0.77 -5.98 2.33
N ARG A 156 -1.95 -6.24 2.89
CA ARG A 156 -2.87 -7.25 2.35
C ARG A 156 -3.36 -6.88 0.95
N VAL A 157 -3.69 -5.62 0.69
CA VAL A 157 -4.04 -5.16 -0.66
C VAL A 157 -2.88 -5.44 -1.62
N ARG A 158 -1.62 -5.12 -1.24
CA ARG A 158 -0.43 -5.43 -2.04
C ARG A 158 -0.32 -6.91 -2.38
N GLU A 159 -0.56 -7.80 -1.42
CA GLU A 159 -0.52 -9.25 -1.67
C GLU A 159 -1.55 -9.70 -2.70
N ARG A 160 -2.71 -9.03 -2.74
CA ARG A 160 -3.81 -9.37 -3.63
C ARG A 160 -3.63 -8.81 -5.04
N VAL A 161 -3.08 -7.60 -5.19
CA VAL A 161 -3.05 -6.88 -6.49
C VAL A 161 -1.64 -6.59 -7.03
N GLY A 162 -0.58 -6.90 -6.28
CA GLY A 162 0.80 -6.52 -6.62
C GLY A 162 1.09 -5.06 -6.26
N ALA A 163 2.03 -4.44 -6.96
CA ALA A 163 2.32 -3.01 -6.79
C ALA A 163 1.09 -2.17 -7.19
N TYR A 164 0.77 -1.16 -6.38
CA TYR A 164 -0.38 -0.26 -6.58
C TYR A 164 -0.09 1.13 -6.01
N VAL A 165 -1.06 2.03 -6.09
CA VAL A 165 -0.99 3.40 -5.54
C VAL A 165 -1.79 3.47 -4.22
N PRO A 166 -1.14 3.35 -3.04
CA PRO A 166 -1.82 3.34 -1.74
C PRO A 166 -2.07 4.74 -1.19
N TRP A 167 -3.33 5.12 -0.92
CA TRP A 167 -3.63 6.37 -0.20
C TRP A 167 -4.17 6.09 1.21
N PHE A 168 -3.63 6.79 2.21
CA PHE A 168 -4.05 6.71 3.61
C PHE A 168 -4.80 7.98 3.97
N TYR A 169 -6.13 7.90 4.00
CA TYR A 169 -6.96 9.01 4.43
C TYR A 169 -7.15 9.03 5.94
N ILE A 170 -6.95 10.20 6.54
CA ILE A 170 -7.20 10.46 7.96
C ILE A 170 -7.32 11.95 8.23
N SER A 171 -8.17 12.35 9.20
CA SER A 171 -8.18 13.73 9.70
C SER A 171 -6.84 14.10 10.35
N THR A 172 -6.37 15.33 10.16
CA THR A 172 -5.09 15.75 10.77
C THR A 172 -5.13 15.71 12.31
N GLY A 173 -6.32 15.83 12.92
CA GLY A 173 -6.50 15.66 14.37
C GLY A 173 -6.20 14.23 14.83
N ALA A 174 -6.76 13.23 14.13
CA ALA A 174 -6.51 11.82 14.41
C ALA A 174 -5.08 11.39 14.01
N LEU A 175 -4.54 11.95 12.93
CA LEU A 175 -3.14 11.74 12.55
C LEU A 175 -2.20 12.11 13.71
N ARG A 176 -2.38 13.31 14.28
CA ARG A 176 -1.51 13.88 15.33
C ARG A 176 -1.56 13.11 16.65
N SER A 177 -2.66 12.41 16.93
CA SER A 177 -2.83 11.60 18.15
C SER A 177 -2.18 10.22 18.07
N GLY A 178 -1.80 9.77 16.87
CA GLY A 178 -1.17 8.46 16.62
C GLY A 178 0.34 8.52 16.31
N SER A 179 0.89 7.33 16.03
CA SER A 179 2.20 7.13 15.38
C SER A 179 1.97 6.19 14.21
N TRP A 180 2.67 6.37 13.09
CA TRP A 180 2.30 5.75 11.80
C TRP A 180 3.49 5.10 11.08
N ASP A 181 4.50 4.65 11.83
CA ASP A 181 5.77 4.17 11.27
C ASP A 181 5.58 2.96 10.35
N ARG A 182 4.66 2.04 10.69
CA ARG A 182 4.36 0.86 9.86
C ARG A 182 3.60 1.26 8.60
N THR A 183 2.68 2.21 8.72
CA THR A 183 1.90 2.72 7.59
C THR A 183 2.80 3.47 6.60
N ILE A 184 3.75 4.26 7.11
CA ILE A 184 4.79 4.91 6.30
C ILE A 184 5.64 3.87 5.58
N ALA A 185 6.10 2.84 6.29
CA ALA A 185 6.96 1.81 5.71
C ALA A 185 6.22 0.89 4.73
N ALA A 186 4.90 0.74 4.90
CA ALA A 186 4.00 0.18 3.90
C ALA A 186 3.86 1.07 2.65
N GLY A 187 4.54 2.22 2.57
CA GLY A 187 4.58 3.08 1.39
C GLY A 187 3.29 3.85 1.13
N ALA A 188 2.41 3.99 2.13
CA ALA A 188 1.14 4.69 1.98
C ALA A 188 1.35 6.20 1.78
N HIS A 189 0.63 6.77 0.83
CA HIS A 189 0.62 8.20 0.57
C HIS A 189 -0.42 8.87 1.45
N LEU A 190 -0.04 9.82 2.29
CA LEU A 190 -0.99 10.47 3.19
C LEU A 190 -1.97 11.36 2.42
N TRP A 191 -3.26 11.09 2.60
CA TRP A 191 -4.38 11.93 2.24
C TRP A 191 -4.94 12.57 3.52
N ALA A 192 -4.47 13.77 3.84
CA ALA A 192 -4.80 14.45 5.09
C ALA A 192 -6.09 15.27 4.94
N ALA A 193 -7.00 15.19 5.92
CA ALA A 193 -8.18 16.05 5.97
C ALA A 193 -8.05 17.17 7.01
N SER A 194 -8.21 18.42 6.56
CA SER A 194 -8.37 19.60 7.39
C SER A 194 -8.91 20.78 6.59
N TRP A 195 -9.98 21.42 7.04
CA TRP A 195 -10.74 22.30 6.13
C TRP A 195 -10.55 23.81 6.34
N GLY A 196 -9.77 24.25 7.34
CA GLY A 196 -9.62 25.67 7.64
C GLY A 196 -10.97 26.34 7.92
N SER A 197 -11.33 27.38 7.16
CA SER A 197 -12.65 28.03 7.21
C SER A 197 -13.79 27.17 6.63
N ASN A 198 -13.44 26.14 5.86
CA ASN A 198 -14.36 25.25 5.15
C ASN A 198 -15.34 26.02 4.24
N ASP A 199 -14.82 26.84 3.33
CA ASP A 199 -15.60 27.68 2.40
C ASP A 199 -15.31 27.36 0.92
N GLY A 200 -14.61 26.25 0.66
CA GLY A 200 -14.19 25.84 -0.68
C GLY A 200 -12.88 26.48 -1.17
N THR A 201 -12.25 27.34 -0.37
CA THR A 201 -10.91 27.88 -0.66
C THR A 201 -9.82 27.05 0.00
N TRP A 202 -8.67 26.87 -0.68
CA TRP A 202 -7.56 26.10 -0.13
C TRP A 202 -6.84 26.90 0.97
N PRO A 203 -6.78 26.42 2.22
CA PRO A 203 -6.24 27.17 3.34
C PRO A 203 -4.71 27.10 3.44
N GLY A 204 -4.05 26.33 2.55
CA GLY A 204 -2.63 26.03 2.61
C GLY A 204 -2.34 24.55 2.88
N ALA A 205 -1.09 24.22 3.15
CA ALA A 205 -0.68 22.86 3.46
C ALA A 205 -1.25 22.41 4.83
N PRO A 206 -1.67 21.14 4.98
CA PRO A 206 -2.14 20.60 6.25
C PRO A 206 -1.02 20.50 7.28
N ASP A 207 -1.33 20.76 8.55
CA ASP A 207 -0.40 20.54 9.66
C ASP A 207 -0.40 19.07 10.10
N LEU A 208 0.72 18.39 9.82
CA LEU A 208 0.88 16.96 10.11
C LEU A 208 1.40 16.69 11.54
N GLY A 209 1.80 17.72 12.28
CA GLY A 209 2.40 17.60 13.62
C GLY A 209 3.63 16.68 13.68
N GLY A 210 4.35 16.53 12.57
CA GLY A 210 5.52 15.64 12.45
C GLY A 210 5.21 14.14 12.54
N ARG A 211 3.94 13.73 12.40
CA ARG A 211 3.52 12.32 12.45
C ARG A 211 3.60 11.57 11.13
N TYR A 212 3.81 12.29 10.03
CA TYR A 212 3.99 11.74 8.70
C TYR A 212 5.03 12.59 7.96
N PRO A 213 5.88 11.99 7.09
CA PRO A 213 6.95 12.70 6.40
C PRO A 213 6.47 13.81 5.45
N ASP A 214 5.40 13.55 4.70
CA ASP A 214 4.80 14.51 3.77
C ASP A 214 3.33 14.16 3.52
N TRP A 215 2.55 15.11 3.01
CA TRP A 215 1.19 14.87 2.52
C TRP A 215 1.23 14.71 1.00
N ALA A 216 0.59 13.65 0.51
CA ALA A 216 0.38 13.47 -0.91
C ALA A 216 -0.89 14.20 -1.37
N VAL A 217 -1.91 14.24 -0.51
CA VAL A 217 -3.21 14.82 -0.82
C VAL A 217 -3.76 15.56 0.39
N HIS A 218 -4.40 16.70 0.15
CA HIS A 218 -5.10 17.48 1.16
C HIS A 218 -6.58 17.57 0.77
N GLN A 219 -7.45 16.91 1.53
CA GLN A 219 -8.89 17.20 1.49
C GLN A 219 -9.10 18.50 2.28
N TYR A 220 -9.34 19.58 1.55
CA TYR A 220 -9.25 20.94 2.09
C TYR A 220 -10.60 21.62 2.29
N ALA A 221 -11.69 21.02 1.80
CA ALA A 221 -13.05 21.47 2.07
C ALA A 221 -14.03 20.31 1.94
N SER A 222 -15.11 20.35 2.73
CA SER A 222 -16.22 19.38 2.67
C SER A 222 -17.52 19.97 2.11
N VAL A 223 -17.44 21.19 1.57
CA VAL A 223 -18.60 22.00 1.14
C VAL A 223 -18.42 22.61 -0.25
N GLY A 224 -17.59 21.99 -1.08
CA GLY A 224 -17.35 22.43 -2.44
C GLY A 224 -18.58 22.31 -3.34
N SER A 225 -18.48 22.97 -4.49
CA SER A 225 -19.42 22.83 -5.60
C SER A 225 -18.64 22.53 -6.88
N VAL A 226 -19.01 21.47 -7.58
CA VAL A 226 -18.37 21.03 -8.82
C VAL A 226 -19.45 20.57 -9.80
N ALA A 227 -19.42 21.11 -11.02
CA ALA A 227 -20.38 20.80 -12.07
C ALA A 227 -21.85 20.91 -11.61
N GLY A 228 -22.14 21.93 -10.78
CA GLY A 228 -23.47 22.15 -10.21
C GLY A 228 -23.88 21.19 -9.09
N THR A 229 -23.03 20.25 -8.68
CA THR A 229 -23.25 19.34 -7.54
C THR A 229 -22.62 19.92 -6.28
N SER A 230 -23.37 19.94 -5.18
CA SER A 230 -22.95 20.43 -3.86
C SER A 230 -23.76 19.74 -2.75
N PRO A 231 -23.16 19.45 -1.57
CA PRO A 231 -21.73 19.59 -1.27
C PRO A 231 -20.90 18.47 -1.92
N VAL A 232 -19.66 18.81 -2.28
CA VAL A 232 -18.64 17.87 -2.76
C VAL A 232 -17.33 18.16 -2.04
N ASP A 233 -16.64 17.11 -1.60
CA ASP A 233 -15.33 17.23 -0.96
C ASP A 233 -14.29 17.63 -1.99
N LEU A 234 -13.41 18.57 -1.63
CA LEU A 234 -12.41 19.14 -2.53
C LEU A 234 -11.01 18.71 -2.11
N ASP A 235 -10.27 18.18 -3.08
CA ASP A 235 -8.93 17.66 -2.86
C ASP A 235 -7.89 18.35 -3.71
N ARG A 236 -6.72 18.54 -3.11
CA ARG A 236 -5.49 18.91 -3.81
C ARG A 236 -4.44 17.84 -3.64
N ALA A 237 -4.00 17.24 -4.74
CA ALA A 237 -2.98 16.21 -4.75
C ALA A 237 -1.65 16.73 -5.31
N ARG A 238 -0.54 16.29 -4.73
CA ARG A 238 0.78 16.42 -5.35
C ARG A 238 0.79 15.65 -6.66
N SER A 239 1.57 16.14 -7.61
CA SER A 239 1.75 15.48 -8.91
C SER A 239 2.26 14.04 -8.82
N TRP A 240 3.05 13.72 -7.78
CA TRP A 240 3.58 12.38 -7.50
C TRP A 240 2.62 11.49 -6.69
N ALA A 241 1.48 12.00 -6.21
CA ALA A 241 0.55 11.23 -5.39
C ALA A 241 0.01 9.97 -6.09
N PHE A 242 0.05 9.94 -7.42
CA PHE A 242 -0.40 8.81 -8.24
C PHE A 242 0.73 7.83 -8.60
N ASP A 243 1.92 8.01 -8.06
CA ASP A 243 3.05 7.14 -8.34
C ASP A 243 2.96 5.86 -7.49
N PHE A 244 3.34 4.73 -8.09
CA PHE A 244 3.52 3.48 -7.38
C PHE A 244 4.61 3.63 -6.32
N THR A 245 4.40 3.03 -5.15
CA THR A 245 5.42 2.95 -4.11
C THR A 245 5.86 1.52 -3.87
N GLU A 246 7.17 1.35 -3.79
CA GLU A 246 7.77 0.15 -3.21
C GLU A 246 7.80 0.31 -1.69
N PRO A 247 7.32 -0.68 -0.91
CA PRO A 247 7.43 -0.62 0.55
C PRO A 247 8.89 -0.55 0.98
N THR A 248 9.16 0.27 2.01
CA THR A 248 10.52 0.48 2.52
C THR A 248 10.78 -0.31 3.80
N ASP A 249 10.04 -1.39 4.05
CA ASP A 249 10.17 -2.18 5.27
C ASP A 249 11.55 -2.86 5.41
N PRO A 250 12.21 -2.77 6.60
CA PRO A 250 11.74 -2.11 7.82
C PRO A 250 11.85 -0.56 7.77
N PRO A 251 11.03 0.19 8.53
CA PRO A 251 10.95 1.65 8.47
C PRO A 251 12.31 2.35 8.59
N PRO A 252 12.53 3.49 7.90
CA PRO A 252 13.74 4.28 8.08
C PRO A 252 13.79 4.90 9.49
N GLY A 253 14.57 4.33 10.41
CA GLY A 253 14.60 4.79 11.81
C GLY A 253 15.49 4.05 12.80
N GLY A 254 16.24 3.02 12.38
CA GLY A 254 17.46 2.59 13.09
C GLY A 254 17.31 1.90 14.45
N GLY A 255 16.14 1.33 14.76
CA GLY A 255 15.99 0.33 15.83
C GLY A 255 15.51 -0.98 15.21
N GLY A 256 16.30 -2.04 15.29
CA GLY A 256 15.84 -3.38 14.90
C GLY A 256 14.53 -3.72 15.60
N LEU A 257 13.74 -4.63 15.04
CA LEU A 257 12.47 -5.06 15.65
C LEU A 257 12.66 -5.38 17.14
N PRO A 258 11.68 -5.09 18.02
CA PRO A 258 11.76 -5.49 19.42
C PRO A 258 11.91 -7.01 19.52
N LYS A 259 12.56 -7.49 20.59
CA LYS A 259 12.60 -8.93 20.90
C LYS A 259 11.21 -9.38 21.36
N THR A 260 10.78 -10.57 20.97
CA THR A 260 9.48 -11.10 21.38
C THR A 260 9.51 -11.69 22.79
N SER A 261 8.42 -11.51 23.55
CA SER A 261 8.19 -12.17 24.84
C SER A 261 7.89 -13.67 24.72
N THR A 262 7.61 -14.15 23.51
CA THR A 262 7.34 -15.58 23.22
C THR A 262 8.48 -16.49 23.64
N GLU A 263 9.72 -15.97 23.74
CA GLU A 263 10.85 -16.70 24.31
C GLU A 263 10.65 -17.05 25.79
N GLN A 264 9.92 -16.23 26.54
CA GLN A 264 9.63 -16.40 27.96
C GLN A 264 8.27 -17.09 28.17
N ASP A 265 7.20 -16.56 27.57
CA ASP A 265 5.84 -17.03 27.83
C ASP A 265 5.44 -18.24 26.95
N GLY A 266 6.09 -18.45 25.80
CA GLY A 266 5.76 -19.51 24.85
C GLY A 266 4.46 -19.27 24.08
N VAL A 267 3.92 -18.05 24.10
CA VAL A 267 2.69 -17.64 23.43
C VAL A 267 3.06 -16.81 22.20
N PRO A 268 2.80 -17.29 20.97
CA PRO A 268 3.02 -16.52 19.77
C PRO A 268 2.21 -15.22 19.77
N GLY A 269 2.85 -14.12 19.41
CA GLY A 269 2.21 -12.80 19.30
C GLY A 269 2.75 -12.00 18.11
N PRO A 270 2.22 -10.78 17.88
CA PRO A 270 2.57 -10.00 16.69
C PRO A 270 4.08 -9.76 16.53
N VAL A 271 4.79 -9.41 17.62
CA VAL A 271 6.25 -9.18 17.59
C VAL A 271 7.01 -10.42 17.14
N MET A 272 6.61 -11.61 17.58
CA MET A 272 7.22 -12.87 17.17
C MET A 272 7.10 -13.08 15.66
N TRP A 273 5.93 -12.78 15.09
CA TRP A 273 5.70 -12.91 13.66
C TRP A 273 6.41 -11.82 12.84
N GLN A 274 6.50 -10.58 13.34
CA GLN A 274 7.30 -9.53 12.70
C GLN A 274 8.76 -9.96 12.58
N ARG A 275 9.34 -10.50 13.66
CA ARG A 275 10.72 -10.99 13.62
C ARG A 275 10.87 -12.17 12.66
N THR A 276 9.87 -13.05 12.60
CA THR A 276 9.85 -14.18 11.66
C THR A 276 9.80 -13.68 10.22
N GLN A 277 8.92 -12.74 9.89
CA GLN A 277 8.81 -12.11 8.57
C GLN A 277 10.10 -11.39 8.17
N ASN A 278 10.72 -10.63 9.08
CA ASN A 278 11.99 -9.96 8.81
C ASN A 278 13.12 -10.96 8.53
N TRP A 279 13.21 -12.03 9.32
CA TRP A 279 14.16 -13.10 9.07
C TRP A 279 13.92 -13.78 7.71
N LEU A 280 12.66 -14.12 7.39
CA LEU A 280 12.32 -14.76 6.11
C LEU A 280 12.58 -13.83 4.92
N ARG A 281 12.48 -12.50 5.11
CA ARG A 281 12.88 -11.52 4.10
C ARG A 281 14.37 -11.60 3.84
N ILE A 282 15.18 -11.64 4.91
CA ILE A 282 16.65 -11.72 4.85
C ILE A 282 17.12 -13.03 4.19
N GLU A 283 16.56 -14.17 4.59
CA GLU A 283 17.13 -15.48 4.20
C GLU A 283 16.33 -16.24 3.15
N SER A 284 15.08 -15.88 2.89
CA SER A 284 14.14 -16.76 2.19
C SER A 284 13.32 -16.06 1.10
N GLY A 285 13.68 -14.81 0.75
CA GLY A 285 13.00 -14.05 -0.31
C GLY A 285 11.53 -13.81 0.01
N TYR A 286 11.18 -13.60 1.28
CA TYR A 286 9.87 -13.09 1.64
C TYR A 286 9.75 -11.63 1.21
N THR A 287 8.78 -11.34 0.35
CA THR A 287 8.49 -10.01 -0.19
C THR A 287 7.20 -9.42 0.38
N GLY A 288 6.60 -10.11 1.35
CA GLY A 288 5.43 -9.61 2.07
C GLY A 288 5.82 -8.70 3.23
N PRO A 289 4.82 -8.20 3.96
CA PRO A 289 5.01 -7.23 5.03
C PRO A 289 5.60 -7.77 6.33
N ILE A 290 6.19 -6.88 7.12
CA ILE A 290 6.68 -7.19 8.48
C ILE A 290 5.65 -6.69 9.52
N ASP A 291 4.43 -7.21 9.44
CA ASP A 291 3.26 -6.72 10.18
C ASP A 291 2.92 -7.51 11.46
N GLY A 292 3.44 -8.73 11.59
CA GLY A 292 3.15 -9.62 12.72
C GLY A 292 1.95 -10.51 12.51
N VAL A 293 1.39 -10.54 11.30
CA VAL A 293 0.24 -11.35 10.92
C VAL A 293 0.67 -12.35 9.84
N PRO A 294 0.86 -13.63 10.18
CA PRO A 294 1.37 -14.60 9.21
C PRO A 294 0.28 -14.99 8.20
N GLY A 295 0.50 -14.64 6.92
CA GLY A 295 -0.34 -15.07 5.78
C GLY A 295 0.29 -16.21 4.96
N PRO A 296 -0.38 -16.66 3.88
CA PRO A 296 0.15 -17.70 2.98
C PRO A 296 1.55 -17.42 2.47
N ASN A 297 1.89 -16.15 2.19
CA ASN A 297 3.23 -15.76 1.76
C ASN A 297 4.29 -15.94 2.86
N THR A 298 3.93 -15.63 4.11
CA THR A 298 4.79 -15.86 5.28
C THR A 298 5.06 -17.34 5.45
N TYR A 299 4.02 -18.17 5.38
CA TYR A 299 4.17 -19.63 5.50
C TYR A 299 4.89 -20.26 4.31
N ALA A 300 4.69 -19.76 3.09
CA ALA A 300 5.41 -20.24 1.91
C ALA A 300 6.91 -19.92 2.02
N ALA A 301 7.26 -18.73 2.52
CA ALA A 301 8.65 -18.38 2.80
C ALA A 301 9.23 -19.22 3.95
N LEU A 302 8.45 -19.47 5.00
CA LEU A 302 8.83 -20.36 6.10
C LEU A 302 9.10 -21.78 5.59
N GLN A 303 8.20 -22.36 4.80
CA GLN A 303 8.35 -23.69 4.20
C GLN A 303 9.62 -23.80 3.32
N ARG A 304 9.93 -22.76 2.53
CA ARG A 304 11.18 -22.69 1.75
C ARG A 304 12.39 -22.77 2.66
N ASN A 305 12.42 -21.98 3.74
CA ASN A 305 13.51 -22.01 4.71
C ASN A 305 13.62 -23.37 5.42
N MET A 306 12.48 -23.94 5.80
CA MET A 306 12.39 -25.19 6.55
C MET A 306 12.96 -26.39 5.80
N ARG A 307 13.24 -26.29 4.49
CA ARG A 307 14.00 -27.32 3.76
C ARG A 307 15.37 -27.56 4.38
N ASN A 308 16.00 -26.52 4.92
CA ASN A 308 17.28 -26.62 5.66
C ASN A 308 17.14 -27.40 6.98
N TRP A 309 15.89 -27.61 7.43
CA TRP A 309 15.53 -28.30 8.68
C TRP A 309 14.71 -29.57 8.40
N GLY A 310 14.91 -30.18 7.22
CA GLY A 310 14.33 -31.47 6.86
C GLY A 310 12.86 -31.42 6.43
N TYR A 311 12.35 -30.25 6.01
CA TYR A 311 11.05 -30.14 5.38
C TYR A 311 11.07 -30.72 3.96
N THR A 312 10.15 -31.63 3.67
CA THR A 312 10.01 -32.29 2.36
C THR A 312 8.62 -32.09 1.74
N GLY A 313 7.76 -31.30 2.39
CA GLY A 313 6.41 -31.01 1.91
C GLY A 313 6.35 -29.92 0.82
N PRO A 314 5.14 -29.64 0.31
CA PRO A 314 4.91 -28.60 -0.70
C PRO A 314 5.14 -27.18 -0.15
N VAL A 315 5.54 -26.25 -1.01
CA VAL A 315 5.56 -24.82 -0.67
C VAL A 315 4.23 -24.22 -1.12
N ASP A 316 3.21 -24.36 -0.28
CA ASP A 316 1.81 -23.98 -0.57
C ASP A 316 1.27 -22.87 0.34
N GLY A 317 2.06 -22.42 1.32
CA GLY A 317 1.62 -21.42 2.28
C GLY A 317 0.62 -21.95 3.32
N VAL A 318 0.38 -23.26 3.36
CA VAL A 318 -0.52 -23.91 4.32
C VAL A 318 0.31 -24.77 5.28
N PRO A 319 0.56 -24.29 6.51
CA PRO A 319 1.41 -25.01 7.43
C PRO A 319 0.72 -26.27 7.96
N GLY A 320 1.34 -27.43 7.73
CA GLY A 320 0.90 -28.73 8.27
C GLY A 320 1.94 -29.34 9.23
N THR A 321 1.69 -30.58 9.66
CA THR A 321 2.57 -31.34 10.57
C THR A 321 4.03 -31.32 10.15
N GLN A 322 4.31 -31.47 8.85
CA GLN A 322 5.68 -31.43 8.34
C GLN A 322 6.35 -30.05 8.50
N THR A 323 5.60 -28.97 8.29
CA THR A 323 6.09 -27.59 8.45
C THR A 323 6.51 -27.38 9.90
N TRP A 324 5.62 -27.72 10.83
CA TRP A 324 5.85 -27.54 12.26
C TRP A 324 6.92 -28.48 12.82
N ALA A 325 7.03 -29.70 12.30
CA ALA A 325 8.12 -30.60 12.67
C ALA A 325 9.48 -30.02 12.28
N ALA A 326 9.59 -29.38 11.10
CA ALA A 326 10.81 -28.69 10.71
C ALA A 326 11.09 -27.46 11.59
N VAL A 327 10.07 -26.68 11.95
CA VAL A 327 10.20 -25.56 12.91
C VAL A 327 10.66 -26.07 14.28
N GLN A 328 10.17 -27.22 14.75
CA GLN A 328 10.65 -27.85 15.98
C GLN A 328 12.12 -28.28 15.89
N ARG A 329 12.60 -28.74 14.72
CA ARG A 329 14.03 -29.05 14.55
C ARG A 329 14.90 -27.80 14.61
N LEU A 330 14.46 -26.71 13.99
CA LEU A 330 15.10 -25.41 14.16
C LEU A 330 15.09 -24.99 15.64
N ALA A 331 13.92 -25.06 16.30
CA ALA A 331 13.80 -24.76 17.71
C ALA A 331 14.72 -25.64 18.59
N ALA A 332 14.95 -26.89 18.22
CA ALA A 332 15.82 -27.82 18.95
C ALA A 332 17.28 -27.39 18.92
N ALA A 333 17.75 -26.83 17.80
CA ALA A 333 19.06 -26.19 17.73
C ALA A 333 19.18 -24.95 18.64
N HIS A 334 18.04 -24.45 19.15
CA HIS A 334 17.93 -23.30 20.04
C HIS A 334 17.31 -23.65 21.40
N GLY A 335 17.52 -24.89 21.85
CA GLY A 335 17.23 -25.31 23.22
C GLY A 335 15.81 -25.85 23.47
N TYR A 336 15.06 -26.19 22.41
CA TYR A 336 13.88 -27.04 22.56
C TYR A 336 14.30 -28.51 22.70
N THR A 337 13.76 -29.20 23.71
CA THR A 337 14.09 -30.61 24.02
C THR A 337 12.88 -31.55 23.93
N GLY A 338 11.74 -31.04 23.46
CA GLY A 338 10.52 -31.85 23.30
C GLY A 338 10.54 -32.70 22.03
N ALA A 339 9.43 -33.40 21.79
CA ALA A 339 9.26 -34.26 20.62
C ALA A 339 9.21 -33.45 19.31
N ILE A 340 9.70 -34.05 18.22
CA ILE A 340 9.54 -33.51 16.86
C ILE A 340 8.31 -34.18 16.24
N ASP A 341 7.13 -33.72 16.64
CA ASP A 341 5.82 -34.31 16.31
C ASP A 341 4.94 -33.43 15.40
N GLY A 342 5.40 -32.21 15.08
CA GLY A 342 4.66 -31.23 14.32
C GLY A 342 3.52 -30.56 15.08
N VAL A 343 3.45 -30.72 16.40
CA VAL A 343 2.47 -30.05 17.27
C VAL A 343 3.19 -28.97 18.07
N MET A 344 3.02 -27.71 17.65
CA MET A 344 3.67 -26.58 18.31
C MET A 344 3.04 -26.29 19.67
N GLY A 345 3.78 -26.56 20.75
CA GLY A 345 3.43 -26.15 22.11
C GLY A 345 4.30 -24.99 22.62
N PRO A 346 4.03 -24.48 23.83
CA PRO A 346 4.76 -23.34 24.39
C PRO A 346 6.29 -23.50 24.36
N ASN A 347 6.81 -24.70 24.64
CA ASN A 347 8.26 -24.94 24.61
C ASN A 347 8.85 -24.92 23.19
N SER A 348 8.10 -25.38 22.18
CA SER A 348 8.51 -25.28 20.78
C SER A 348 8.60 -23.81 20.38
N TRP A 349 7.61 -23.01 20.77
CA TRP A 349 7.57 -21.57 20.52
C TRP A 349 8.68 -20.80 21.24
N ARG A 350 9.01 -21.16 22.48
CA ARG A 350 10.17 -20.58 23.19
C ARG A 350 11.47 -20.84 22.43
N GLY A 351 11.69 -22.09 21.99
CA GLY A 351 12.88 -22.47 21.23
C GLY A 351 12.98 -21.75 19.87
N PHE A 352 11.88 -21.67 19.12
CA PHE A 352 11.83 -20.91 17.88
C PHE A 352 12.03 -19.40 18.14
N SER A 353 11.48 -18.86 19.23
CA SER A 353 11.62 -17.45 19.59
C SER A 353 13.06 -17.07 19.95
N ARG A 354 13.80 -17.96 20.63
CA ARG A 354 15.26 -17.79 20.84
C ARG A 354 16.02 -17.63 19.53
N PHE A 355 15.61 -18.33 18.48
CA PHE A 355 16.23 -18.20 17.17
C PHE A 355 15.95 -16.83 16.54
N ILE A 356 14.68 -16.46 16.39
CA ILE A 356 14.29 -15.19 15.75
C ILE A 356 14.66 -13.98 16.61
N ASN A 357 14.88 -14.11 17.93
CA ASN A 357 15.38 -13.05 18.81
C ASN A 357 16.87 -12.74 18.63
N GLN A 358 17.61 -13.43 17.76
CA GLN A 358 19.01 -13.08 17.49
C GLN A 358 19.12 -11.73 16.75
N ASP A 359 20.20 -10.97 17.02
CA ASP A 359 20.41 -9.63 16.45
C ASP A 359 20.69 -9.63 14.95
N ARG A 360 21.14 -10.76 14.39
CA ARG A 360 21.36 -10.91 12.94
C ARG A 360 20.08 -10.82 12.10
N TRP A 361 18.92 -10.81 12.73
CA TRP A 361 17.61 -10.66 12.07
C TRP A 361 17.01 -9.28 12.24
N ASN A 362 17.81 -8.29 12.61
CA ASN A 362 17.38 -6.91 12.74
C ASN A 362 17.50 -6.19 11.40
#